data_AF-A0A942T6K4-F1
#
_entry.id   AF-A0A942T6K4-F1
#
_cell.length_a   1.000
_cell.length_b   1.000
_cell.length_c   1.000
_cell.angle_alpha   90.00
_cell.angle_beta   90.00
_cell.angle_gamma   90.00
#
_symmetry.space_group_name_H-M   'P 1'
#
loop_
_entity.id
_entity.type
_entity.pdbx_description
1 polymer ?
#
loop_
_entity_poly.entity_id
_entity_poly.type
_entity_poly.pdbx_seq_one_letter_code
_entity_poly.pdbx_strand_id
1 'polypeptide(L)'
;MNPSEPLIETHELFRLYLNRNLYVDIEIFKVPEGYKCFTTNNFRGYDDLEGYGVHKVRDESFRLAMGDLAKLMRDRKAKNR
;
A
#
# COMPACT_ATOMS: atom_id res chain seq x y z
N MET A 1 -8.63 21.69 19.61
CA MET A 1 -7.95 20.40 19.75
C MET A 1 -7.27 20.12 18.44
N ASN A 2 -5.93 20.15 18.39
CA ASN A 2 -5.24 19.63 17.23
C ASN A 2 -5.44 18.11 17.24
N PRO A 3 -5.89 17.48 16.14
CA PRO A 3 -5.83 16.03 16.06
C PRO A 3 -4.33 15.68 16.10
N SER A 4 -3.88 15.17 17.24
CA SER A 4 -2.54 14.68 17.44
C SER A 4 -2.26 13.66 16.34
N GLU A 5 -1.23 13.92 15.53
CA GLU A 5 -0.76 12.99 14.51
C GLU A 5 -0.63 11.59 15.12
N PRO A 6 -0.99 10.54 14.37
CA PRO A 6 -0.89 9.18 14.89
C PRO A 6 0.55 8.93 15.34
N LEU A 7 0.72 8.45 16.58
CA LEU A 7 2.02 8.05 17.11
C LEU A 7 2.58 6.91 16.25
N ILE A 8 3.55 7.22 15.38
CA ILE A 8 4.25 6.21 14.59
C ILE A 8 5.34 5.61 15.48
N GLU A 9 5.18 4.33 15.83
CA GLU A 9 6.16 3.59 16.62
C GLU A 9 7.35 3.17 15.75
N THR A 10 7.08 2.68 14.55
CA THR A 10 8.09 2.29 13.56
C THR A 10 7.62 2.57 12.14
N HIS A 11 8.57 2.73 11.23
CA HIS A 11 8.35 2.89 9.80
C HIS A 11 9.31 1.99 9.01
N GLU A 12 8.76 1.19 8.11
CA GLU A 12 9.50 0.33 7.19
C GLU A 12 9.17 0.73 5.75
N LEU A 13 10.21 0.92 4.93
CA LEU A 13 10.09 1.18 3.49
C LEU A 13 10.86 0.12 2.72
N PHE A 14 10.19 -0.54 1.77
CA PHE A 14 10.83 -1.52 0.90
C PHE A 14 10.20 -1.56 -0.49
N ARG A 15 11.01 -1.98 -1.47
CA ARG A 15 10.61 -2.09 -2.87
C ARG A 15 10.54 -3.55 -3.29
N LEU A 16 9.36 -3.98 -3.74
CA LEU A 16 9.14 -5.29 -4.33
C LEU A 16 9.24 -5.20 -5.84
N TYR A 17 10.27 -5.80 -6.43
CA TYR A 17 10.40 -5.93 -7.88
C TYR A 17 9.61 -7.14 -8.39
N LEU A 18 8.55 -6.90 -9.17
CA LEU A 18 7.78 -7.96 -9.83
C LEU A 18 8.46 -8.41 -11.14
N ASN A 19 9.17 -7.49 -11.80
CA ASN A 19 10.12 -7.77 -12.88
C ASN A 19 11.12 -6.60 -13.02
N ARG A 20 11.98 -6.62 -14.05
CA ARG A 20 13.01 -5.59 -14.28
C ARG A 20 12.47 -4.14 -14.39
N ASN A 21 11.22 -3.99 -14.84
CA ASN A 21 10.63 -2.68 -15.13
C ASN A 21 9.39 -2.39 -14.27
N LEU A 22 8.97 -3.32 -13.41
CA LEU A 22 7.79 -3.19 -12.57
C LEU A 22 8.15 -3.45 -11.12
N TYR A 23 7.87 -2.47 -10.28
CA TYR A 23 8.00 -2.57 -8.84
C TYR A 23 6.79 -1.96 -8.12
N VAL A 24 6.64 -2.37 -6.87
CA VAL A 24 5.71 -1.80 -5.90
C VAL A 24 6.55 -1.29 -4.73
N ASP A 25 6.40 -0.02 -4.39
CA ASP A 25 6.93 0.56 -3.16
C ASP A 25 5.93 0.33 -2.03
N ILE A 26 6.44 -0.11 -0.89
CA ILE A 26 5.64 -0.58 0.24
C ILE A 26 6.09 0.17 1.48
N GLU A 27 5.17 0.92 2.07
CA GLU A 27 5.36 1.65 3.32
C GLU A 27 4.52 1.01 4.42
N ILE A 28 5.15 0.59 5.51
CA ILE A 28 4.48 0.03 6.67
C ILE A 28 4.77 0.87 7.90
N PHE A 29 3.70 1.32 8.55
CA PHE A 29 3.75 2.05 9.81
C PHE A 29 3.20 1.18 10.93
N LYS A 30 3.97 1.04 12.01
CA LYS A 30 3.43 0.55 13.28
C LYS A 30 2.78 1.74 14.01
N VAL A 31 1.51 1.57 14.36
CA VAL A 31 0.68 2.52 15.12
C VAL A 31 0.10 1.82 16.36
N PRO A 32 -0.48 2.54 17.33
CA PRO A 32 -1.04 1.93 18.54
C PRO A 32 -2.11 0.89 18.22
N GLU A 33 -2.90 1.10 17.16
CA GLU A 33 -3.99 0.21 16.76
C GLU A 33 -3.54 -1.03 15.96
N GLY A 34 -2.27 -1.09 15.55
CA GLY A 34 -1.73 -2.17 14.72
C GLY A 34 -0.75 -1.67 13.67
N TYR A 35 -0.95 -2.08 12.42
CA TYR A 35 -0.12 -1.74 11.27
C TYR A 35 -0.95 -1.12 10.17
N LYS A 36 -0.47 0.00 9.61
CA LYS A 36 -0.98 0.62 8.40
C LYS A 36 0.02 0.38 7.28
N CYS A 37 -0.44 -0.12 6.14
CA CYS A 37 0.38 -0.38 4.97
C CYS A 37 -0.16 0.40 3.78
N PHE A 38 0.75 1.04 3.05
CA PHE A 38 0.50 1.72 1.80
C PHE A 38 1.35 1.08 0.71
N THR A 39 0.81 1.01 -0.50
CA THR A 39 1.49 0.42 -1.65
C THR A 39 1.30 1.29 -2.87
N THR A 40 2.40 1.74 -3.47
CA THR A 40 2.41 2.49 -4.73
C THR A 40 3.19 1.72 -5.78
N ASN A 41 2.98 2.02 -7.07
CA ASN A 41 3.57 1.23 -8.14
C ASN A 41 4.04 2.10 -9.30
N ASN A 42 4.96 1.57 -10.12
CA ASN A 42 5.45 2.28 -11.31
C ASN A 42 4.82 1.77 -12.62
N PHE A 43 3.72 1.02 -12.57
CA PHE A 43 3.11 0.47 -13.76
C PHE A 43 2.46 1.59 -14.57
N ARG A 44 2.98 1.84 -15.78
CA ARG A 44 2.54 2.95 -16.62
C ARG A 44 1.03 2.93 -16.83
N GLY A 45 0.37 4.05 -16.49
CA GLY A 45 -1.08 4.17 -16.60
C GLY A 45 -1.83 3.56 -15.43
N TYR A 46 -1.14 3.25 -14.32
CA TYR A 46 -1.68 2.88 -13.00
C TYR A 46 -0.80 3.45 -11.88
N ASP A 47 0.16 4.32 -12.22
CA ASP A 47 1.15 4.94 -11.35
C ASP A 47 0.53 5.92 -10.33
N ASP A 48 -0.71 6.34 -10.59
CA ASP A 48 -1.54 7.11 -9.67
C ASP A 48 -2.34 6.25 -8.67
N LEU A 49 -2.28 4.92 -8.77
CA LEU A 49 -3.01 4.03 -7.88
C LEU A 49 -2.17 3.67 -6.64
N GLU A 50 -2.81 3.84 -5.49
CA GLU A 50 -2.28 3.50 -4.18
C GLU A 50 -3.21 2.49 -3.50
N GLY A 51 -2.66 1.36 -3.05
CA GLY A 51 -3.39 0.38 -2.25
C GLY A 51 -3.17 0.58 -0.76
N TYR A 52 -4.21 0.34 0.03
CA TYR A 52 -4.19 0.57 1.48
C TYR A 52 -4.61 -0.67 2.28
N GLY A 53 -3.97 -0.88 3.42
CA GLY A 53 -4.28 -1.96 4.35
C GLY A 53 -4.11 -1.56 5.81
N VAL A 54 -5.02 -2.00 6.68
CA VAL A 54 -4.91 -1.86 8.14
C VAL A 54 -5.18 -3.19 8.79
N HIS A 55 -4.25 -3.63 9.64
CA HIS A 55 -4.44 -4.84 10.41
C HIS A 55 -3.59 -4.87 11.68
N LYS A 56 -3.98 -5.63 12.69
CA LYS A 56 -3.18 -5.84 13.92
C LYS A 56 -1.87 -6.60 13.68
N VAL A 57 -1.76 -7.27 12.54
CA VAL A 57 -0.62 -8.10 12.13
C VAL A 57 0.00 -7.48 10.89
N ARG A 58 1.32 -7.28 10.91
CA ARG A 58 2.10 -6.65 9.83
C ARG A 58 1.81 -7.27 8.46
N ASP A 59 1.95 -8.59 8.36
CA ASP A 59 1.84 -9.31 7.09
C ASP A 59 0.41 -9.29 6.52
N GLU A 60 -0.59 -9.27 7.39
CA GLU A 60 -1.98 -9.10 6.96
C GLU A 60 -2.27 -7.67 6.49
N SER A 61 -1.68 -6.66 7.13
CA SER A 61 -1.79 -5.26 6.67
C SER A 61 -1.18 -5.12 5.27
N PHE A 62 -0.01 -5.73 5.05
CA PHE A 62 0.62 -5.83 3.73
C PHE A 62 -0.25 -6.57 2.71
N ARG A 63 -0.80 -7.74 3.07
CA ARG A 63 -1.68 -8.53 2.19
C ARG A 63 -2.91 -7.73 1.76
N LEU A 64 -3.50 -6.96 2.66
CA LEU A 64 -4.64 -6.08 2.38
C LEU A 64 -4.26 -4.97 1.40
N ALA A 65 -3.15 -4.26 1.63
CA ALA A 65 -2.71 -3.17 0.76
C ALA A 65 -2.42 -3.66 -0.67
N MET A 66 -1.69 -4.78 -0.81
CA MET A 66 -1.45 -5.39 -2.12
C MET A 66 -2.73 -5.86 -2.81
N GLY A 67 -3.67 -6.42 -2.06
CA GLY A 67 -4.96 -6.87 -2.58
C GLY A 67 -5.82 -5.71 -3.08
N ASP A 68 -5.80 -4.59 -2.36
CA ASP A 68 -6.49 -3.36 -2.72
C ASP A 68 -5.89 -2.72 -3.98
N LEU A 69 -4.56 -2.57 -4.05
CA LEU A 69 -3.88 -2.10 -5.25
C LEU A 69 -4.24 -2.95 -6.48
N ALA A 70 -4.17 -4.27 -6.34
CA ALA A 70 -4.53 -5.19 -7.42
C ALA A 70 -6.00 -5.05 -7.85
N LYS A 71 -6.90 -4.72 -6.93
CA LYS A 71 -8.31 -4.43 -7.23
C LYS A 71 -8.45 -3.14 -8.02
N LEU A 72 -7.82 -2.05 -7.57
CA LEU A 72 -7.85 -0.75 -8.27
C LEU A 72 -7.34 -0.87 -9.71
N MET A 73 -6.25 -1.62 -9.92
CA MET A 73 -5.72 -1.88 -11.27
C MET A 73 -6.71 -2.67 -12.14
N ARG A 74 -7.40 -3.68 -11.59
CA ARG A 74 -8.43 -4.43 -12.33
C ARG A 74 -9.61 -3.54 -12.72
N ASP A 75 -10.08 -2.71 -11.80
CA ASP A 75 -11.25 -1.85 -12.01
C ASP A 75 -10.95 -0.79 -13.08
N ARG A 76 -9.76 -0.19 -13.07
CA ARG A 76 -9.32 0.76 -14.11
C ARG A 76 -9.16 0.09 -15.47
N LYS A 77 -8.61 -1.13 -15.51
CA LYS A 77 -8.54 -1.92 -16.75
C LYS A 77 -9.92 -2.20 -17.33
N ALA A 78 -10.93 -2.45 -16.49
CA ALA A 78 -12.30 -2.68 -16.93
C ALA A 78 -12.97 -1.40 -17.49
N LYS A 79 -12.65 -0.22 -16.95
CA LYS A 79 -13.17 1.08 -17.42
C LYS A 79 -12.59 1.54 -18.76
N ASN A 80 -11.41 1.05 -19.13
CA ASN A 80 -10.72 1.42 -20.39
C ASN A 80 -11.01 0.44 -21.54
N ARG A 81 -12.04 -0.41 -21.42
CA ARG A 81 -12.52 -1.33 -22.45
C ARG A 81 -13.82 -0.81 -23.04
#